data_AF-A0A2N2GVC0-F1
#
_entry.id   AF-A0A2N2GVC0-F1
#
_cell.length_a   1.000
_cell.length_b   1.000
_cell.length_c   1.000
_cell.angle_alpha   90.00
_cell.angle_beta   90.00
_cell.angle_gamma   90.00
#
_symmetry.space_group_name_H-M   'P 1'
#
loop_
_entity.id
_entity.type
_entity.pdbx_description
1 polymer ?
#
loop_
_entity_poly.entity_id
_entity_poly.type
_entity_poly.pdbx_seq_one_letter_code
_entity_poly.pdbx_strand_id
1 'polypeptide(L)'
;MHIQPCKSWIFVAAVAASMVACNFDTSGLKAISTNNVNNLNNLNNLNNVTNPVCGNDLLETGETCDGTDLAGDTCVTRGFDSGTLACATDCLSFDVSGCEGTGPVCGNNLIEGDEVCDGTDLAGQTCITQGFTGGALACAPGCLSFVLSGCEGTGPECGNAIVEGLELCDGANLAGNTCVGLGFAGGDLACDTDCFGFDTSACTLCGNDTIDGDELCDGANLAGNTCLGLNFAGGDLSCEADCTGFDTSACLTQVCGNNSAEGTEVCDGTDLNGRTCLSEGFYGGTLACAGGCSAFNTSGCSLCGNSLIDGSEVCDGSNLDGQSCLTLGCRTAGTLLCNAGCSDFVMLGCWTNHDEDGDGVDDNCDNCPTYSNATQVNADNDQIGNLCESPAGATALSTISSFESMMPSTTSWTTVRGTWISGADLIAGTAAADSDGNYLHSLALAANNYSVEVNFHYRAAPAAGANWAGVIFGWQTSGGYLSNAYECLYERDLKQLQFWKYITYNNMGWTQLATVTVTTSATDGQSRKLRGFVASPAVRCVYSDASGATAEVTYSDAYAGSTSFTGKTGYRLYNETANFTSFIYYLQ
;
A
#
# COMPACT_ATOMS: atom_id res chain seq x y z
N MET A 1 47.18 1.18 -6.61
CA MET A 1 48.13 0.88 -5.52
C MET A 1 47.39 1.08 -4.20
N HIS A 2 47.33 0.02 -3.39
CA HIS A 2 46.88 -0.10 -2.00
C HIS A 2 45.60 0.56 -1.44
N ILE A 3 44.94 -0.25 -0.62
CA ILE A 3 43.65 -0.14 0.07
C ILE A 3 43.88 0.48 1.45
N GLN A 4 42.94 1.29 1.97
CA GLN A 4 42.25 1.15 3.29
C GLN A 4 41.73 2.49 3.87
N PRO A 5 40.70 2.43 4.74
CA PRO A 5 39.67 3.46 4.94
C PRO A 5 39.89 4.30 6.21
N CYS A 6 39.08 5.35 6.40
CA CYS A 6 38.96 6.01 7.70
C CYS A 6 37.52 5.94 8.22
N LYS A 7 37.41 5.30 9.39
CA LYS A 7 36.25 5.27 10.29
C LYS A 7 35.93 6.66 10.82
N SER A 8 34.66 6.84 11.18
CA SER A 8 34.08 7.89 12.02
C SER A 8 34.96 8.24 13.22
N TRP A 9 34.81 9.46 13.75
CA TRP A 9 34.49 9.77 15.15
C TRP A 9 33.59 11.00 15.20
N ILE A 10 32.58 10.91 16.07
CA ILE A 10 31.63 11.96 16.46
C ILE A 10 32.32 12.88 17.48
N PHE A 11 32.20 14.20 17.37
CA PHE A 11 31.94 15.10 18.51
C PHE A 11 31.34 16.43 18.05
N VAL A 12 30.41 16.89 18.86
CA VAL A 12 29.47 18.01 18.73
C VAL A 12 30.16 19.37 18.93
N ALA A 13 29.76 20.38 18.14
CA ALA A 13 29.40 21.75 18.55
C ALA A 13 29.79 22.85 17.54
N ALA A 14 28.77 23.37 16.85
CA ALA A 14 28.41 24.77 16.68
C ALA A 14 29.38 25.84 16.10
N VAL A 15 28.81 26.56 15.12
CA VAL A 15 28.97 28.00 14.76
C VAL A 15 29.95 28.40 13.64
N ALA A 16 29.32 28.79 12.52
CA ALA A 16 29.61 29.89 11.58
C ALA A 16 30.94 29.99 10.81
N ALA A 17 30.79 29.90 9.48
CA ALA A 17 31.34 30.74 8.42
C ALA A 17 32.76 31.34 8.58
N SER A 18 33.68 30.88 7.72
CA SER A 18 34.66 31.74 7.03
C SER A 18 35.17 31.02 5.78
N MET A 19 34.79 31.54 4.60
CA MET A 19 35.44 31.21 3.32
C MET A 19 36.75 31.99 3.25
N VAL A 20 37.88 31.29 3.12
CA VAL A 20 39.17 31.90 2.79
C VAL A 20 39.28 31.92 1.26
N ALA A 21 39.27 33.13 0.69
CA ALA A 21 39.59 33.39 -0.71
C ALA A 21 41.11 33.43 -0.90
N CYS A 22 41.61 32.80 -1.97
CA CYS A 22 42.93 33.09 -2.52
C CYS A 22 42.79 34.17 -3.61
N ASN A 23 43.50 35.28 -3.46
CA ASN A 23 43.63 36.32 -4.48
C ASN A 23 44.69 35.92 -5.53
N PHE A 24 44.43 36.23 -6.80
CA PHE A 24 45.43 36.28 -7.87
C PHE A 24 45.57 37.73 -8.39
N ASP A 25 46.81 38.08 -8.76
CA ASP A 25 47.28 39.39 -9.23
C ASP A 25 46.85 39.70 -10.67
N THR A 26 46.41 40.93 -10.93
CA THR A 26 45.87 41.41 -12.22
C THR A 26 46.71 42.52 -12.86
N SER A 27 47.98 42.68 -12.48
CA SER A 27 48.87 43.67 -13.10
C SER A 27 49.26 43.31 -14.54
N GLY A 28 48.39 43.59 -15.50
CA GLY A 28 48.68 43.44 -16.93
C GLY A 28 47.58 43.88 -17.90
N LEU A 29 46.34 44.02 -17.44
CA LEU A 29 45.23 44.36 -18.35
C LEU A 29 45.05 45.89 -18.50
N LYS A 30 45.46 46.40 -19.66
CA LYS A 30 44.96 47.69 -20.18
C LYS A 30 43.58 47.48 -20.78
N ALA A 31 42.61 48.25 -20.27
CA ALA A 31 41.27 48.39 -20.82
C ALA A 31 41.22 49.29 -22.06
N ILE A 32 40.18 49.10 -22.88
CA ILE A 32 39.43 50.01 -23.80
C ILE A 32 38.94 49.13 -24.98
N SER A 33 37.69 49.09 -25.43
CA SER A 33 36.40 49.64 -25.00
C SER A 33 35.28 48.93 -25.77
N THR A 34 34.28 48.41 -25.05
CA THR A 34 32.85 48.30 -25.39
C THR A 34 32.42 47.97 -26.83
N ASN A 35 31.94 46.73 -27.04
CA ASN A 35 30.53 46.46 -27.33
C ASN A 35 30.10 45.02 -26.93
N ASN A 36 29.14 44.96 -26.01
CA ASN A 36 28.02 44.01 -25.81
C ASN A 36 27.97 42.76 -26.75
N VAL A 37 27.79 41.49 -26.33
CA VAL A 37 27.12 40.90 -25.15
C VAL A 37 27.61 39.44 -24.94
N ASN A 38 27.68 39.02 -23.67
CA ASN A 38 27.51 37.66 -23.13
C ASN A 38 28.68 36.64 -23.12
N ASN A 39 29.53 36.83 -22.10
CA ASN A 39 29.89 35.85 -21.06
C ASN A 39 30.82 34.68 -21.44
N LEU A 40 32.13 34.96 -21.39
CA LEU A 40 33.16 33.99 -20.97
C LEU A 40 33.00 33.64 -19.49
N ASN A 41 33.05 32.35 -19.15
CA ASN A 41 34.01 31.77 -18.20
C ASN A 41 33.72 30.26 -18.02
N ASN A 42 34.40 29.38 -18.75
CA ASN A 42 35.46 28.52 -18.21
C ASN A 42 35.94 27.50 -19.26
N LEU A 43 37.23 27.23 -19.18
CA LEU A 43 38.16 26.55 -20.06
C LEU A 43 37.78 25.10 -20.41
N ASN A 44 37.66 24.84 -21.73
CA ASN A 44 38.09 23.63 -22.48
C ASN A 44 37.41 23.56 -23.86
N ASN A 45 37.25 24.68 -24.57
CA ASN A 45 36.76 24.62 -25.96
C ASN A 45 37.93 24.33 -26.90
N LEU A 46 38.24 23.05 -27.06
CA LEU A 46 39.10 22.54 -28.12
C LEU A 46 38.20 22.13 -29.29
N ASN A 47 37.48 23.08 -29.91
CA ASN A 47 36.73 22.89 -31.15
C ASN A 47 36.52 24.26 -31.83
N ASN A 48 37.59 24.84 -32.38
CA ASN A 48 37.49 25.88 -33.40
C ASN A 48 38.55 25.68 -34.48
N VAL A 49 38.43 24.56 -35.18
CA VAL A 49 38.90 24.36 -36.56
C VAL A 49 37.60 24.40 -37.35
N THR A 50 37.29 25.42 -38.16
CA THR A 50 37.75 25.49 -39.55
C THR A 50 37.41 26.86 -40.16
N ASN A 51 38.16 27.91 -39.84
CA ASN A 51 38.21 29.06 -40.73
C ASN A 51 39.67 29.53 -40.81
N PRO A 52 40.38 29.31 -41.92
CA PRO A 52 41.79 29.70 -42.05
C PRO A 52 41.94 31.20 -41.77
N VAL A 53 42.86 31.56 -40.87
CA VAL A 53 43.08 32.94 -40.42
C VAL A 53 44.47 33.41 -40.82
N CYS A 54 44.53 33.97 -42.02
CA CYS A 54 45.76 34.56 -42.56
C CYS A 54 46.44 35.57 -41.61
N GLY A 55 47.72 35.33 -41.35
CA GLY A 55 48.62 36.17 -40.56
C GLY A 55 48.75 35.75 -39.09
N ASN A 56 48.44 34.49 -38.77
CA ASN A 56 48.57 33.91 -37.43
C ASN A 56 49.86 33.08 -37.22
N ASP A 57 50.77 33.06 -38.21
CA ASP A 57 52.02 32.29 -38.26
C ASP A 57 51.85 30.76 -38.19
N LEU A 58 50.69 30.23 -38.63
CA LEU A 58 50.42 28.79 -38.73
C LEU A 58 49.88 28.47 -40.12
N LEU A 59 50.54 27.57 -40.86
CA LEU A 59 50.04 27.12 -42.16
C LEU A 59 48.79 26.23 -42.00
N GLU A 60 47.61 26.76 -42.34
CA GLU A 60 46.32 26.07 -42.22
C GLU A 60 45.78 25.57 -43.58
N THR A 61 44.81 24.66 -43.56
CA THR A 61 44.27 24.05 -44.78
C THR A 61 43.60 25.09 -45.68
N GLY A 62 44.20 25.38 -46.84
CA GLY A 62 43.74 26.39 -47.80
C GLY A 62 44.68 27.60 -47.95
N GLU A 63 45.71 27.70 -47.11
CA GLU A 63 46.76 28.72 -47.21
C GLU A 63 47.99 28.17 -47.95
N THR A 64 48.65 29.03 -48.72
CA THR A 64 49.93 28.73 -49.39
C THR A 64 51.12 29.05 -48.48
N CYS A 65 50.95 30.05 -47.61
CA CYS A 65 51.89 30.46 -46.56
C CYS A 65 51.08 31.21 -45.50
N ASP A 66 51.60 31.36 -44.27
CA ASP A 66 51.01 32.25 -43.27
C ASP A 66 52.11 33.02 -42.54
N GLY A 67 52.08 34.36 -42.66
CA GLY A 67 52.98 35.23 -41.92
C GLY A 67 54.45 34.92 -42.20
N THR A 68 55.14 34.34 -41.22
CA THR A 68 56.53 33.87 -41.29
C THR A 68 56.68 32.38 -41.62
N ASP A 69 55.60 31.61 -41.57
CA ASP A 69 55.56 30.21 -42.00
C ASP A 69 55.34 30.13 -43.52
N LEU A 70 56.46 30.09 -44.26
CA LEU A 70 56.48 30.08 -45.73
C LEU A 70 56.40 28.67 -46.32
N ALA A 71 55.93 27.67 -45.56
CA ALA A 71 55.86 26.27 -46.00
C ALA A 71 57.22 25.67 -46.47
N GLY A 72 58.34 26.27 -46.06
CA GLY A 72 59.69 25.89 -46.48
C GLY A 72 60.17 26.51 -47.80
N ASP A 73 59.37 27.36 -48.44
CA ASP A 73 59.76 28.07 -49.66
C ASP A 73 60.71 29.25 -49.41
N THR A 74 61.55 29.52 -50.41
CA THR A 74 62.55 30.58 -50.43
C THR A 74 62.57 31.24 -51.80
N CYS A 75 63.17 32.43 -51.93
CA CYS A 75 63.36 33.05 -53.26
C CYS A 75 64.04 32.09 -54.25
N VAL A 76 64.97 31.24 -53.78
CA VAL A 76 65.66 30.25 -54.62
C VAL A 76 64.74 29.13 -55.08
N THR A 77 63.86 28.60 -54.21
CA THR A 77 62.89 27.57 -54.62
C THR A 77 61.81 28.13 -55.54
N ARG A 78 61.58 29.45 -55.50
CA ARG A 78 60.64 30.17 -56.37
C ARG A 78 61.28 30.73 -57.66
N GLY A 79 62.52 30.34 -57.98
CA GLY A 79 63.18 30.67 -59.25
C GLY A 79 63.93 32.01 -59.28
N PHE A 80 64.31 32.57 -58.13
CA PHE A 80 65.16 33.76 -58.03
C PHE A 80 66.57 33.40 -57.54
N ASP A 81 67.57 34.21 -57.88
CA ASP A 81 68.96 33.93 -57.51
C ASP A 81 69.21 34.05 -55.99
N SER A 82 68.54 34.99 -55.31
CA SER A 82 68.64 35.23 -53.87
C SER A 82 67.50 36.14 -53.35
N GLY A 83 67.62 36.66 -52.12
CA GLY A 83 66.67 37.61 -51.52
C GLY A 83 65.82 37.02 -50.39
N THR A 84 64.79 37.77 -49.96
CA THR A 84 63.88 37.38 -48.87
C THR A 84 62.47 37.20 -49.41
N LEU A 85 61.92 35.99 -49.28
CA LEU A 85 60.53 35.67 -49.64
C LEU A 85 59.62 36.06 -48.47
N ALA A 86 58.46 36.64 -48.75
CA ALA A 86 57.45 36.94 -47.75
C ALA A 86 56.10 36.32 -48.14
N CYS A 87 55.20 36.15 -47.18
CA CYS A 87 53.84 35.74 -47.47
C CYS A 87 52.97 36.96 -47.82
N ALA A 88 52.12 36.84 -48.84
CA ALA A 88 51.17 37.89 -49.16
C ALA A 88 50.09 38.00 -48.07
N THR A 89 49.49 39.18 -47.92
CA THR A 89 48.50 39.46 -46.86
C THR A 89 47.17 38.70 -47.02
N ASP A 90 46.99 37.99 -48.13
CA ASP A 90 45.86 37.09 -48.35
C ASP A 90 46.20 35.63 -48.05
N CYS A 91 47.47 35.31 -47.78
CA CYS A 91 47.98 33.95 -47.51
C CYS A 91 47.73 32.94 -48.64
N LEU A 92 47.30 33.41 -49.81
CA LEU A 92 47.06 32.59 -51.00
C LEU A 92 48.22 32.67 -52.00
N SER A 93 49.24 33.49 -51.72
CA SER A 93 50.39 33.67 -52.59
C SER A 93 51.63 34.17 -51.83
N PHE A 94 52.81 34.04 -52.45
CA PHE A 94 54.04 34.62 -51.92
C PHE A 94 54.28 36.02 -52.47
N ASP A 95 54.67 36.96 -51.60
CA ASP A 95 55.24 38.25 -51.99
C ASP A 95 56.73 38.07 -52.34
N VAL A 96 57.00 38.08 -53.64
CA VAL A 96 58.34 37.95 -54.23
C VAL A 96 59.05 39.29 -54.43
N SER A 97 58.47 40.42 -54.01
CA SER A 97 59.07 41.73 -54.20
C SER A 97 60.42 41.92 -53.49
N GLY A 98 60.68 41.11 -52.46
CA GLY A 98 61.96 41.04 -51.74
C GLY A 98 63.00 40.07 -52.34
N CYS A 99 62.67 39.39 -53.45
CA CYS A 99 63.59 38.49 -54.14
C CYS A 99 64.51 39.24 -55.13
N GLU A 100 65.77 38.82 -55.22
CA GLU A 100 66.81 39.40 -56.08
C GLU A 100 67.24 38.41 -57.17
N GLY A 101 67.43 38.90 -58.39
CA GLY A 101 67.78 38.08 -59.58
C GLY A 101 66.80 38.32 -60.73
N THR A 102 66.91 37.55 -61.82
CA THR A 102 66.03 37.71 -62.99
C THR A 102 64.67 37.01 -62.90
N GLY A 103 64.36 36.34 -61.77
CA GLY A 103 63.11 35.60 -61.55
C GLY A 103 62.93 34.43 -62.54
N PRO A 104 61.83 33.66 -62.42
CA PRO A 104 61.49 32.64 -63.42
C PRO A 104 61.20 33.32 -64.77
N VAL A 105 61.92 32.91 -65.82
CA VAL A 105 61.83 33.50 -67.16
C VAL A 105 61.39 32.48 -68.18
N CYS A 106 60.10 32.52 -68.50
CA CYS A 106 59.52 31.70 -69.55
C CYS A 106 60.23 31.88 -70.89
N GLY A 107 60.71 30.77 -71.45
CA GLY A 107 61.39 30.66 -72.74
C GLY A 107 62.92 30.50 -72.64
N ASN A 108 63.47 30.22 -71.46
CA ASN A 108 64.90 29.98 -71.26
C ASN A 108 65.31 28.49 -71.36
N ASN A 109 64.35 27.59 -71.59
CA ASN A 109 64.43 26.11 -71.58
C ASN A 109 64.84 25.48 -70.24
N LEU A 110 64.49 26.12 -69.13
CA LEU A 110 64.62 25.57 -67.79
C LEU A 110 63.30 25.81 -67.05
N ILE A 111 62.71 24.75 -66.49
CA ILE A 111 61.46 24.88 -65.73
C ILE A 111 61.78 25.44 -64.34
N GLU A 112 61.32 26.66 -64.06
CA GLU A 112 61.60 27.40 -62.82
C GLU A 112 60.31 28.00 -62.21
N GLY A 113 60.23 28.07 -60.89
CA GLY A 113 59.04 28.63 -60.23
C GLY A 113 57.76 27.81 -60.49
N ASP A 114 56.70 28.48 -60.97
CA ASP A 114 55.39 27.85 -61.25
C ASP A 114 55.23 27.34 -62.69
N GLU A 115 56.31 27.32 -63.46
CA GLU A 115 56.29 26.84 -64.84
C GLU A 115 55.94 25.35 -64.88
N VAL A 116 54.94 24.98 -65.68
CA VAL A 116 54.62 23.57 -65.95
C VAL A 116 55.44 23.03 -67.13
N CYS A 117 56.04 23.94 -67.90
CA CYS A 117 56.95 23.72 -69.02
C CYS A 117 57.73 25.00 -69.31
N ASP A 118 58.91 24.92 -69.94
CA ASP A 118 59.61 26.09 -70.48
C ASP A 118 60.16 25.77 -71.87
N GLY A 119 59.68 26.50 -72.88
CA GLY A 119 60.20 26.42 -74.24
C GLY A 119 60.07 25.00 -74.81
N THR A 120 61.19 24.28 -74.89
CA THR A 120 61.25 22.88 -75.33
C THR A 120 61.29 21.86 -74.19
N ASP A 121 61.49 22.30 -72.95
CA ASP A 121 61.37 21.45 -71.77
C ASP A 121 59.89 21.33 -71.37
N LEU A 122 59.29 20.18 -71.69
CA LEU A 122 57.86 19.92 -71.45
C LEU A 122 57.62 19.11 -70.16
N ALA A 123 58.58 19.07 -69.23
CA ALA A 123 58.51 18.26 -68.01
C ALA A 123 58.24 16.76 -68.27
N GLY A 124 58.67 16.24 -69.43
CA GLY A 124 58.39 14.86 -69.85
C GLY A 124 56.96 14.60 -70.33
N GLN A 125 56.12 15.64 -70.44
CA GLN A 125 54.75 15.51 -70.94
C GLN A 125 54.72 15.37 -72.47
N THR A 126 53.72 14.64 -72.96
CA THR A 126 53.45 14.41 -74.38
C THR A 126 51.94 14.51 -74.62
N CYS A 127 51.49 14.63 -75.87
CA CYS A 127 50.06 14.56 -76.17
C CYS A 127 49.41 13.27 -75.66
N ILE A 128 50.18 12.16 -75.62
CA ILE A 128 49.71 10.88 -75.06
C ILE A 128 49.49 10.95 -73.55
N THR A 129 50.39 11.58 -72.82
CA THR A 129 50.22 11.77 -71.36
C THR A 129 49.14 12.81 -71.02
N GLN A 130 48.70 13.60 -72.00
CA GLN A 130 47.59 14.55 -71.90
C GLN A 130 46.26 13.99 -72.42
N GLY A 131 46.16 12.68 -72.67
CA GLY A 131 44.92 12.00 -73.06
C GLY A 131 44.58 12.04 -74.55
N PHE A 132 45.54 12.38 -75.42
CA PHE A 132 45.37 12.35 -76.88
C PHE A 132 46.07 11.13 -77.49
N THR A 133 45.63 10.70 -78.67
CA THR A 133 46.20 9.52 -79.35
C THR A 133 47.61 9.75 -79.92
N GLY A 134 48.05 11.01 -80.04
CA GLY A 134 49.36 11.39 -80.55
C GLY A 134 49.49 12.90 -80.78
N GLY A 135 50.48 13.32 -81.57
CA GLY A 135 50.71 14.72 -81.94
C GLY A 135 51.86 15.42 -81.19
N ALA A 136 52.04 16.70 -81.47
CA ALA A 136 53.13 17.52 -80.93
C ALA A 136 52.61 18.45 -79.81
N LEU A 137 53.05 18.16 -78.58
CA LEU A 137 52.79 19.02 -77.42
C LEU A 137 53.77 20.20 -77.46
N ALA A 138 53.30 21.41 -77.16
CA ALA A 138 54.15 22.59 -77.06
C ALA A 138 53.89 23.32 -75.74
N CYS A 139 54.89 24.04 -75.25
CA CYS A 139 54.71 24.90 -74.08
C CYS A 139 54.02 26.21 -74.49
N ALA A 140 53.04 26.67 -73.71
CA ALA A 140 52.41 27.96 -73.98
C ALA A 140 53.40 29.12 -73.73
N PRO A 141 53.25 30.27 -74.41
CA PRO A 141 54.15 31.42 -74.25
C PRO A 141 54.22 32.02 -72.83
N GLY A 142 53.33 31.59 -71.94
CA GLY A 142 53.35 31.96 -70.52
C GLY A 142 53.84 30.86 -69.60
N CYS A 143 54.28 29.70 -70.11
CA CYS A 143 54.87 28.58 -69.37
C CYS A 143 54.03 27.94 -68.25
N LEU A 144 52.79 28.41 -68.03
CA LEU A 144 51.84 27.88 -67.05
C LEU A 144 50.88 26.82 -67.62
N SER A 145 50.97 26.51 -68.92
CA SER A 145 50.09 25.52 -69.56
C SER A 145 50.70 24.93 -70.83
N PHE A 146 50.20 23.77 -71.26
CA PHE A 146 50.53 23.19 -72.56
C PHE A 146 49.58 23.65 -73.66
N VAL A 147 50.10 23.80 -74.87
CA VAL A 147 49.32 24.06 -76.09
C VAL A 147 48.92 22.72 -76.70
N LEU A 148 47.63 22.38 -76.55
CA LEU A 148 47.07 21.09 -76.99
C LEU A 148 46.59 21.08 -78.44
N SER A 149 46.59 22.24 -79.14
CA SER A 149 46.13 22.32 -80.53
C SER A 149 47.00 21.55 -81.52
N GLY A 150 48.20 21.13 -81.11
CA GLY A 150 49.09 20.26 -81.89
C GLY A 150 48.88 18.76 -81.63
N CYS A 151 47.98 18.39 -80.72
CA CYS A 151 47.67 17.01 -80.38
C CYS A 151 46.61 16.41 -81.32
N GLU A 152 46.75 15.12 -81.64
CA GLU A 152 45.91 14.38 -82.59
C GLU A 152 44.96 13.41 -81.86
N GLY A 153 43.72 13.33 -82.31
CA GLY A 153 42.65 12.51 -81.73
C GLY A 153 41.53 13.34 -81.12
N THR A 154 40.41 12.69 -80.81
CA THR A 154 39.42 13.21 -79.85
C THR A 154 40.06 13.06 -78.47
N GLY A 155 40.24 14.15 -77.72
CA GLY A 155 40.80 14.10 -76.36
C GLY A 155 39.92 13.31 -75.38
N PRO A 156 40.21 13.32 -74.07
CA PRO A 156 39.40 12.60 -73.08
C PRO A 156 37.91 13.02 -73.20
N GLU A 157 37.02 12.03 -73.36
CA GLU A 157 35.58 12.22 -73.55
C GLU A 157 34.81 11.67 -72.34
N CYS A 158 34.33 12.56 -71.48
CA CYS A 158 33.48 12.20 -70.36
C CYS A 158 32.18 11.50 -70.80
N GLY A 159 31.93 10.31 -70.27
CA GLY A 159 30.75 9.48 -70.52
C GLY A 159 31.00 8.28 -71.44
N ASN A 160 32.26 7.91 -71.69
CA ASN A 160 32.64 6.77 -72.53
C ASN A 160 32.92 5.48 -71.73
N ALA A 161 32.69 5.51 -70.42
CA ALA A 161 32.89 4.47 -69.42
C ALA A 161 34.35 4.06 -69.14
N ILE A 162 35.33 4.82 -69.62
CA ILE A 162 36.75 4.61 -69.39
C ILE A 162 37.30 5.85 -68.68
N VAL A 163 37.88 5.67 -67.49
CA VAL A 163 38.56 6.77 -66.80
C VAL A 163 39.91 7.00 -67.48
N GLU A 164 40.04 8.11 -68.21
CA GLU A 164 41.25 8.46 -68.96
C GLU A 164 41.69 9.92 -68.81
N GLY A 165 42.97 10.20 -69.07
CA GLY A 165 43.52 11.54 -68.91
C GLY A 165 43.42 12.06 -67.47
N LEU A 166 42.67 13.16 -67.29
CA LEU A 166 42.50 13.86 -66.00
C LEU A 166 41.16 13.54 -65.32
N GLU A 167 40.38 12.60 -65.83
CA GLU A 167 39.11 12.20 -65.25
C GLU A 167 39.30 11.50 -63.89
N LEU A 168 38.49 11.86 -62.90
CA LEU A 168 38.43 11.15 -61.62
C LEU A 168 37.47 9.95 -61.67
N CYS A 169 36.51 10.01 -62.58
CA CYS A 169 35.50 8.99 -62.84
C CYS A 169 34.93 9.18 -64.25
N ASP A 170 34.26 8.17 -64.80
CA ASP A 170 33.50 8.29 -66.05
C ASP A 170 32.16 7.56 -65.91
N GLY A 171 31.07 8.33 -65.85
CA GLY A 171 29.72 7.80 -65.73
C GLY A 171 29.57 6.90 -64.50
N ALA A 172 29.40 5.59 -64.71
CA ALA A 172 29.29 4.60 -63.63
C ALA A 172 30.65 4.07 -63.14
N ASN A 173 31.74 4.36 -63.84
CA ASN A 173 33.08 3.94 -63.50
C ASN A 173 33.72 4.96 -62.53
N LEU A 174 33.57 4.74 -61.23
CA LEU A 174 34.04 5.66 -60.18
C LEU A 174 35.52 5.46 -59.79
N ALA A 175 36.28 4.73 -60.60
CA ALA A 175 37.68 4.36 -60.32
C ALA A 175 37.93 3.70 -58.94
N GLY A 176 36.89 3.08 -58.35
CA GLY A 176 36.95 2.42 -57.03
C GLY A 176 36.67 3.35 -55.83
N ASN A 177 36.33 4.62 -56.08
CA ASN A 177 35.90 5.53 -55.02
C ASN A 177 34.48 5.19 -54.54
N THR A 178 34.24 5.42 -53.25
CA THR A 178 32.96 5.20 -52.58
C THR A 178 32.72 6.35 -51.60
N CYS A 179 31.46 6.59 -51.20
CA CYS A 179 31.17 7.58 -50.15
C CYS A 179 32.00 7.33 -48.88
N VAL A 180 32.19 6.06 -48.48
CA VAL A 180 33.05 5.68 -47.34
C VAL A 180 34.51 6.04 -47.57
N GLY A 181 35.02 5.83 -48.78
CA GLY A 181 36.38 6.22 -49.16
C GLY A 181 36.63 7.73 -49.15
N LEU A 182 35.57 8.54 -49.27
CA LEU A 182 35.60 10.00 -49.25
C LEU A 182 35.27 10.61 -47.87
N GLY A 183 35.05 9.79 -46.84
CA GLY A 183 34.84 10.25 -45.46
C GLY A 183 33.37 10.31 -44.99
N PHE A 184 32.42 9.77 -45.76
CA PHE A 184 31.01 9.65 -45.36
C PHE A 184 30.73 8.28 -44.70
N ALA A 185 29.65 8.15 -43.93
CA ALA A 185 29.25 6.87 -43.31
C ALA A 185 28.82 5.81 -44.35
N GLY A 186 28.27 6.25 -45.49
CA GLY A 186 27.72 5.37 -46.52
C GLY A 186 27.05 6.13 -47.66
N GLY A 187 26.19 5.45 -48.42
CA GLY A 187 25.44 6.03 -49.54
C GLY A 187 26.02 5.70 -50.93
N ASP A 188 25.32 6.18 -51.96
CA ASP A 188 25.66 5.94 -53.36
C ASP A 188 26.46 7.14 -53.91
N LEU A 189 27.70 6.90 -54.32
CA LEU A 189 28.55 7.91 -54.94
C LEU A 189 28.28 7.95 -56.45
N ALA A 190 28.15 9.15 -57.03
CA ALA A 190 28.01 9.32 -58.47
C ALA A 190 29.14 10.17 -59.05
N CYS A 191 29.39 10.01 -60.34
CA CYS A 191 30.36 10.84 -61.07
C CYS A 191 29.70 12.13 -61.53
N ASP A 192 30.37 13.27 -61.35
CA ASP A 192 29.89 14.54 -61.90
C ASP A 192 29.86 14.51 -63.43
N THR A 193 29.00 15.34 -64.01
CA THR A 193 28.80 15.38 -65.47
C THR A 193 30.00 15.89 -66.27
N ASP A 194 30.99 16.47 -65.59
CA ASP A 194 32.26 16.89 -66.18
C ASP A 194 33.41 15.91 -65.92
N CYS A 195 33.15 14.81 -65.20
CA CYS A 195 34.11 13.75 -64.87
C CYS A 195 35.32 14.19 -64.01
N PHE A 196 35.33 15.43 -63.50
CA PHE A 196 36.41 15.99 -62.67
C PHE A 196 36.06 16.02 -61.18
N GLY A 197 34.89 15.49 -60.79
CA GLY A 197 34.38 15.48 -59.43
C GLY A 197 33.42 14.32 -59.16
N PHE A 198 33.00 14.21 -57.90
CA PHE A 198 31.98 13.25 -57.49
C PHE A 198 30.78 13.98 -56.90
N ASP A 199 29.58 13.56 -57.30
CA ASP A 199 28.33 13.97 -56.68
C ASP A 199 28.16 13.19 -55.37
N THR A 200 28.36 13.89 -54.25
CA THR A 200 28.23 13.35 -52.90
C THR A 200 26.84 13.58 -52.29
N SER A 201 25.87 14.10 -53.04
CA SER A 201 24.54 14.45 -52.51
C SER A 201 23.73 13.24 -52.02
N ALA A 202 24.08 12.03 -52.47
CA ALA A 202 23.49 10.77 -52.02
C ALA A 202 24.37 10.00 -51.01
N CYS A 203 25.48 10.60 -50.54
CA CYS A 203 26.26 10.08 -49.43
C CYS A 203 25.62 10.42 -48.09
N THR A 204 25.62 9.48 -47.14
CA THR A 204 25.04 9.65 -45.79
C THR A 204 26.13 10.03 -44.79
N LEU A 205 25.91 11.11 -44.03
CA LEU A 205 26.78 11.47 -42.89
C LEU A 205 26.45 10.65 -41.64
N CYS A 206 25.16 10.37 -41.43
CA CYS A 206 24.64 9.62 -40.29
C CYS A 206 25.13 8.16 -40.25
N GLY A 207 25.71 7.75 -39.13
CA GLY A 207 26.16 6.39 -38.82
C GLY A 207 27.68 6.21 -38.75
N ASN A 208 28.46 7.30 -38.62
CA ASN A 208 29.92 7.25 -38.47
C ASN A 208 30.41 7.26 -36.99
N ASP A 209 29.50 7.20 -36.02
CA ASP A 209 29.71 7.30 -34.56
C ASP A 209 30.27 8.65 -34.06
N THR A 210 30.32 9.66 -34.93
CA THR A 210 30.78 11.04 -34.68
C THR A 210 29.62 12.00 -34.95
N ILE A 211 29.47 13.06 -34.14
CA ILE A 211 28.39 14.04 -34.35
C ILE A 211 29.01 15.24 -35.07
N ASP A 212 28.71 15.39 -36.36
CA ASP A 212 29.34 16.36 -37.24
C ASP A 212 28.28 17.28 -37.89
N GLY A 213 28.63 18.55 -38.13
CA GLY A 213 27.72 19.50 -38.81
C GLY A 213 26.41 19.76 -38.04
N ASP A 214 25.27 19.49 -38.69
CA ASP A 214 23.91 19.75 -38.16
C ASP A 214 23.28 18.52 -37.47
N GLU A 215 24.03 17.44 -37.24
CA GLU A 215 23.54 16.22 -36.58
C GLU A 215 23.20 16.44 -35.10
N LEU A 216 22.07 15.91 -34.63
CA LEU A 216 21.71 15.92 -33.21
C LEU A 216 22.26 14.70 -32.44
N CYS A 217 22.52 13.62 -33.16
CA CYS A 217 23.08 12.35 -32.69
C CYS A 217 23.68 11.60 -33.88
N ASP A 218 24.52 10.60 -33.64
CA ASP A 218 24.98 9.65 -34.66
C ASP A 218 25.06 8.24 -34.06
N GLY A 219 24.30 7.29 -34.61
CA GLY A 219 24.31 5.91 -34.16
C GLY A 219 24.02 5.77 -32.67
N ALA A 220 25.02 5.32 -31.89
CA ALA A 220 24.94 5.20 -30.43
C ALA A 220 25.35 6.49 -29.67
N ASN A 221 25.93 7.46 -30.36
CA ASN A 221 26.35 8.73 -29.80
C ASN A 221 25.17 9.72 -29.77
N LEU A 222 24.48 9.79 -28.64
CA LEU A 222 23.26 10.60 -28.45
C LEU A 222 23.51 12.01 -27.89
N ALA A 223 24.75 12.50 -27.95
CA ALA A 223 25.18 13.76 -27.32
C ALA A 223 24.84 13.88 -25.81
N GLY A 224 24.74 12.74 -25.11
CA GLY A 224 24.36 12.68 -23.70
C GLY A 224 22.85 12.84 -23.42
N ASN A 225 22.01 12.90 -24.46
CA ASN A 225 20.56 12.89 -24.30
C ASN A 225 20.07 11.51 -23.87
N THR A 226 19.04 11.50 -23.03
CA THR A 226 18.37 10.29 -22.54
C THR A 226 16.87 10.53 -22.57
N CYS A 227 16.06 9.47 -22.54
CA CYS A 227 14.60 9.60 -22.41
C CYS A 227 14.22 10.48 -21.19
N LEU A 228 14.95 10.37 -20.07
CA LEU A 228 14.75 11.21 -18.89
C LEU A 228 15.03 12.70 -19.16
N GLY A 229 16.07 13.01 -19.92
CA GLY A 229 16.41 14.38 -20.34
C GLY A 229 15.38 15.02 -21.27
N LEU A 230 14.58 14.20 -21.97
CA LEU A 230 13.50 14.63 -22.87
C LEU A 230 12.11 14.62 -22.20
N ASN A 231 12.04 14.54 -20.87
CA ASN A 231 10.81 14.48 -20.05
C ASN A 231 9.97 13.18 -20.19
N PHE A 232 10.59 12.07 -20.58
CA PHE A 232 9.99 10.74 -20.43
C PHE A 232 10.39 10.12 -19.09
N ALA A 233 9.63 9.15 -18.61
CA ALA A 233 9.86 8.53 -17.30
C ALA A 233 11.07 7.57 -17.30
N GLY A 234 11.42 6.99 -18.45
CA GLY A 234 12.60 6.12 -18.63
C GLY A 234 12.69 5.55 -20.05
N GLY A 235 13.36 4.42 -20.22
CA GLY A 235 13.48 3.71 -21.51
C GLY A 235 14.78 4.00 -22.26
N ASP A 236 14.92 3.35 -23.43
CA ASP A 236 16.09 3.46 -24.29
C ASP A 236 15.82 4.51 -25.38
N LEU A 237 16.71 5.50 -25.50
CA LEU A 237 16.67 6.51 -26.54
C LEU A 237 17.58 6.05 -27.69
N SER A 238 17.14 6.20 -28.93
CA SER A 238 17.97 5.93 -30.12
C SER A 238 17.97 7.13 -31.07
N CYS A 239 19.00 7.21 -31.92
CA CYS A 239 19.08 8.22 -32.96
C CYS A 239 18.18 7.86 -34.15
N GLU A 240 17.50 8.85 -34.75
CA GLU A 240 16.78 8.63 -36.01
C GLU A 240 17.78 8.38 -37.15
N ALA A 241 17.35 7.68 -38.20
CA ALA A 241 18.24 7.23 -39.29
C ALA A 241 18.79 8.37 -40.16
N ASP A 242 18.24 9.57 -40.06
CA ASP A 242 18.73 10.79 -40.72
C ASP A 242 19.52 11.71 -39.77
N CYS A 243 19.71 11.29 -38.51
CA CYS A 243 20.43 12.03 -37.48
C CYS A 243 19.86 13.44 -37.15
N THR A 244 18.66 13.77 -37.64
CA THR A 244 17.99 15.07 -37.38
C THR A 244 17.09 15.07 -36.16
N GLY A 245 16.93 13.91 -35.51
CA GLY A 245 16.01 13.70 -34.38
C GLY A 245 16.36 12.48 -33.53
N PHE A 246 15.63 12.31 -32.42
CA PHE A 246 15.71 11.14 -31.56
C PHE A 246 14.44 10.30 -31.69
N ASP A 247 14.62 9.00 -31.87
CA ASP A 247 13.51 8.04 -31.82
C ASP A 247 13.12 7.80 -30.36
N THR A 248 11.98 8.37 -29.96
CA THR A 248 11.42 8.23 -28.62
C THR A 248 10.45 7.05 -28.47
N SER A 249 10.32 6.19 -29.48
CA SER A 249 9.34 5.09 -29.46
C SER A 249 9.62 4.02 -28.39
N ALA A 250 10.88 3.89 -27.98
CA ALA A 250 11.33 3.03 -26.88
C ALA A 250 11.45 3.75 -25.52
N CYS A 251 11.12 5.05 -25.47
CA CYS A 251 11.02 5.78 -24.20
C CYS A 251 9.72 5.38 -23.46
N LEU A 252 9.87 5.08 -22.17
CA LEU A 252 8.77 4.73 -21.28
C LEU A 252 8.11 6.00 -20.74
N THR A 253 6.79 6.06 -20.84
CA THR A 253 5.97 7.16 -20.28
C THR A 253 5.55 6.94 -18.82
N GLN A 254 5.93 5.81 -18.22
CA GLN A 254 5.56 5.39 -16.86
C GLN A 254 6.60 4.39 -16.31
N VAL A 255 6.91 4.43 -15.01
CA VAL A 255 7.97 3.64 -14.37
C VAL A 255 7.44 2.90 -13.14
N CYS A 256 7.33 1.58 -13.26
CA CYS A 256 6.99 0.69 -12.16
C CYS A 256 8.12 0.60 -11.13
N GLY A 257 7.77 0.73 -9.85
CA GLY A 257 8.66 0.68 -8.69
C GLY A 257 9.07 2.05 -8.14
N ASN A 258 8.46 3.16 -8.58
CA ASN A 258 8.77 4.50 -8.10
C ASN A 258 7.87 4.98 -6.93
N ASN A 259 6.95 4.13 -6.46
CA ASN A 259 5.92 4.40 -5.44
C ASN A 259 4.90 5.48 -5.82
N SER A 260 4.64 5.68 -7.11
CA SER A 260 3.58 6.56 -7.63
C SER A 260 2.83 5.81 -8.71
N ALA A 261 1.52 5.61 -8.57
CA ALA A 261 0.71 4.96 -9.59
C ALA A 261 0.39 5.96 -10.71
N GLU A 262 1.01 5.82 -11.88
CA GLU A 262 0.91 6.76 -13.01
C GLU A 262 0.40 6.09 -14.29
N GLY A 263 -0.28 6.85 -15.16
CA GLY A 263 -0.66 6.37 -16.49
C GLY A 263 -1.57 5.12 -16.48
N THR A 264 -1.07 3.99 -16.99
CA THR A 264 -1.82 2.72 -17.04
C THR A 264 -1.53 1.77 -15.87
N GLU A 265 -0.77 2.21 -14.87
CA GLU A 265 -0.48 1.39 -13.69
C GLU A 265 -1.74 1.22 -12.83
N VAL A 266 -2.00 -0.02 -12.40
CA VAL A 266 -3.07 -0.27 -11.42
C VAL A 266 -2.59 0.01 -9.99
N CYS A 267 -1.28 -0.08 -9.76
CA CYS A 267 -0.56 0.23 -8.52
C CYS A 267 0.95 0.37 -8.81
N ASP A 268 1.70 0.99 -7.88
CA ASP A 268 3.17 1.00 -7.87
C ASP A 268 3.68 0.90 -6.42
N GLY A 269 4.41 -0.18 -6.13
CA GLY A 269 5.08 -0.34 -4.83
C GLY A 269 4.09 -0.29 -3.66
N THR A 270 4.13 0.81 -2.90
CA THR A 270 3.18 1.10 -1.80
C THR A 270 1.96 1.92 -2.22
N ASP A 271 1.98 2.56 -3.38
CA ASP A 271 0.84 3.26 -3.94
C ASP A 271 -0.10 2.27 -4.64
N LEU A 272 -1.17 1.88 -3.93
CA LEU A 272 -2.18 0.94 -4.44
C LEU A 272 -3.31 1.63 -5.20
N ASN A 273 -3.16 2.92 -5.55
CA ASN A 273 -4.19 3.72 -6.23
C ASN A 273 -5.56 3.67 -5.50
N GLY A 274 -5.51 3.69 -4.16
CA GLY A 274 -6.68 3.61 -3.28
C GLY A 274 -7.38 2.23 -3.24
N ARG A 275 -6.83 1.19 -3.86
CA ARG A 275 -7.37 -0.17 -3.80
C ARG A 275 -7.02 -0.87 -2.48
N THR A 276 -7.90 -1.77 -2.07
CA THR A 276 -7.80 -2.57 -0.85
C THR A 276 -8.20 -4.00 -1.16
N CYS A 277 -7.90 -4.96 -0.27
CA CYS A 277 -8.45 -6.32 -0.40
C CYS A 277 -9.98 -6.28 -0.55
N LEU A 278 -10.66 -5.35 0.14
CA LEU A 278 -12.10 -5.12 0.03
C LEU A 278 -12.55 -4.73 -1.39
N SER A 279 -11.82 -3.83 -2.05
CA SER A 279 -12.16 -3.41 -3.43
C SER A 279 -11.86 -4.48 -4.48
N GLU A 280 -10.96 -5.43 -4.18
CA GLU A 280 -10.61 -6.54 -5.07
C GLU A 280 -11.45 -7.81 -4.81
N GLY A 281 -12.51 -7.70 -3.99
CA GLY A 281 -13.48 -8.77 -3.76
C GLY A 281 -13.14 -9.72 -2.61
N PHE A 282 -12.17 -9.36 -1.76
CA PHE A 282 -11.82 -10.06 -0.53
C PHE A 282 -12.41 -9.35 0.69
N TYR A 283 -12.44 -9.98 1.86
CA TYR A 283 -13.09 -9.34 3.03
C TYR A 283 -12.12 -8.46 3.86
N GLY A 284 -10.82 -8.69 3.75
CA GLY A 284 -9.79 -7.97 4.50
C GLY A 284 -8.36 -8.41 4.16
N GLY A 285 -7.38 -7.99 4.96
CA GLY A 285 -5.96 -8.31 4.77
C GLY A 285 -5.13 -7.18 4.15
N THR A 286 -3.88 -7.50 3.78
CA THR A 286 -2.95 -6.54 3.17
C THR A 286 -2.83 -6.81 1.67
N LEU A 287 -3.34 -5.89 0.86
CA LEU A 287 -3.18 -5.89 -0.59
C LEU A 287 -1.77 -5.37 -0.90
N ALA A 288 -1.06 -6.02 -1.82
CA ALA A 288 0.25 -5.55 -2.29
C ALA A 288 0.24 -5.36 -3.81
N CYS A 289 1.14 -4.52 -4.32
CA CYS A 289 1.31 -4.39 -5.77
C CYS A 289 2.14 -5.56 -6.32
N ALA A 290 1.73 -6.15 -7.44
CA ALA A 290 2.56 -7.13 -8.12
C ALA A 290 3.74 -6.43 -8.81
N GLY A 291 4.90 -7.11 -8.92
CA GLY A 291 6.15 -6.51 -9.43
C GLY A 291 6.14 -6.02 -10.88
N GLY A 292 5.02 -6.13 -11.60
CA GLY A 292 4.82 -5.58 -12.94
C GLY A 292 3.83 -4.41 -13.00
N CYS A 293 3.32 -3.92 -11.86
CA CYS A 293 2.40 -2.77 -11.75
C CYS A 293 1.09 -2.85 -12.56
N SER A 294 0.79 -4.03 -13.14
CA SER A 294 -0.39 -4.31 -13.95
C SER A 294 -1.45 -5.16 -13.23
N ALA A 295 -1.17 -5.60 -12.00
CA ALA A 295 -2.06 -6.42 -11.19
C ALA A 295 -1.75 -6.26 -9.69
N PHE A 296 -2.72 -6.63 -8.85
CA PHE A 296 -2.53 -6.75 -7.40
C PHE A 296 -2.07 -8.15 -7.00
N ASN A 297 -1.23 -8.22 -5.97
CA ASN A 297 -0.93 -9.44 -5.25
C ASN A 297 -1.92 -9.58 -4.09
N THR A 298 -2.83 -10.56 -4.21
CA THR A 298 -3.90 -10.83 -3.25
C THR A 298 -3.57 -11.93 -2.25
N SER A 299 -2.34 -12.46 -2.24
CA SER A 299 -1.94 -13.53 -1.31
C SER A 299 -1.96 -13.12 0.17
N GLY A 300 -1.96 -11.80 0.46
CA GLY A 300 -2.14 -11.24 1.80
C GLY A 300 -3.59 -10.89 2.15
N CYS A 301 -4.57 -11.21 1.30
CA CYS A 301 -6.00 -10.93 1.50
C CYS A 301 -6.76 -12.14 2.08
N SER A 302 -7.76 -11.89 2.94
CA SER A 302 -8.55 -12.92 3.66
C SER A 302 -9.84 -13.30 2.92
N LEU A 303 -10.24 -14.58 3.04
CA LEU A 303 -11.30 -15.24 2.26
C LEU A 303 -12.56 -15.67 3.06
N CYS A 304 -12.74 -15.16 4.29
CA CYS A 304 -13.89 -15.45 5.16
C CYS A 304 -15.19 -15.81 4.41
N GLY A 305 -15.69 -17.02 4.66
CA GLY A 305 -16.83 -17.65 3.98
C GLY A 305 -16.45 -18.80 3.04
N ASN A 306 -15.22 -19.31 3.09
CA ASN A 306 -14.75 -20.43 2.25
C ASN A 306 -14.98 -21.82 2.90
N SER A 307 -15.59 -21.85 4.10
CA SER A 307 -15.84 -23.02 4.95
C SER A 307 -14.60 -23.73 5.52
N LEU A 308 -13.43 -23.12 5.41
CA LEU A 308 -12.16 -23.53 6.02
C LEU A 308 -11.76 -22.46 7.02
N ILE A 309 -11.08 -22.85 8.10
CA ILE A 309 -10.47 -21.88 9.02
C ILE A 309 -9.02 -21.79 8.61
N ASP A 310 -8.61 -20.65 8.05
CA ASP A 310 -7.25 -20.42 7.58
C ASP A 310 -6.66 -19.08 8.03
N GLY A 311 -5.32 -19.03 8.13
CA GLY A 311 -4.60 -17.83 8.56
C GLY A 311 -4.94 -17.42 10.01
N SER A 312 -5.62 -16.29 10.16
CA SER A 312 -5.96 -15.67 11.46
C SER A 312 -7.45 -15.79 11.82
N GLU A 313 -8.20 -16.63 11.12
CA GLU A 313 -9.62 -16.85 11.37
C GLU A 313 -9.84 -17.65 12.66
N VAL A 314 -10.85 -17.27 13.46
CA VAL A 314 -11.34 -18.05 14.62
C VAL A 314 -12.57 -18.90 14.26
N CYS A 315 -13.20 -18.60 13.13
CA CYS A 315 -14.34 -19.27 12.54
C CYS A 315 -14.43 -18.93 11.05
N ASP A 316 -15.15 -19.71 10.25
CA ASP A 316 -15.50 -19.39 8.87
C ASP A 316 -16.91 -19.85 8.54
N GLY A 317 -17.83 -18.91 8.31
CA GLY A 317 -19.21 -19.22 7.96
C GLY A 317 -19.88 -20.09 9.03
N SER A 318 -20.11 -21.37 8.70
CA SER A 318 -20.67 -22.37 9.62
C SER A 318 -19.61 -23.23 10.33
N ASN A 319 -18.35 -23.13 9.94
CA ASN A 319 -17.23 -23.77 10.60
C ASN A 319 -16.81 -22.92 11.82
N LEU A 320 -17.30 -23.26 12.99
CA LEU A 320 -17.12 -22.47 14.22
C LEU A 320 -15.98 -22.98 15.11
N ASP A 321 -15.06 -23.78 14.59
CA ASP A 321 -13.98 -24.44 15.35
C ASP A 321 -14.46 -25.25 16.56
N GLY A 322 -15.62 -25.90 16.41
CA GLY A 322 -16.26 -26.64 17.51
C GLY A 322 -16.87 -25.75 18.60
N GLN A 323 -16.84 -24.43 18.46
CA GLN A 323 -17.53 -23.51 19.35
C GLN A 323 -19.05 -23.55 19.13
N SER A 324 -19.76 -23.29 20.21
CA SER A 324 -21.21 -23.19 20.29
C SER A 324 -21.57 -22.18 21.38
N CYS A 325 -22.85 -21.79 21.46
CA CYS A 325 -23.32 -20.97 22.58
C CYS A 325 -22.96 -21.59 23.95
N LEU A 326 -23.01 -22.92 24.06
CA LEU A 326 -22.69 -23.63 25.29
C LEU A 326 -21.21 -23.57 25.65
N THR A 327 -20.31 -23.72 24.68
CA THR A 327 -18.86 -23.68 24.94
C THR A 327 -18.37 -22.26 25.23
N LEU A 328 -19.14 -21.25 24.83
CA LEU A 328 -18.90 -19.83 25.13
C LEU A 328 -19.66 -19.33 26.37
N GLY A 329 -20.24 -20.24 27.17
CA GLY A 329 -20.78 -19.93 28.50
C GLY A 329 -22.30 -19.78 28.61
N CYS A 330 -23.06 -19.93 27.52
CA CYS A 330 -24.52 -19.90 27.58
C CYS A 330 -25.13 -21.25 27.98
N ARG A 331 -26.32 -21.25 28.58
CA ARG A 331 -26.96 -22.45 29.13
C ARG A 331 -27.74 -23.28 28.12
N THR A 332 -28.35 -22.64 27.12
CA THR A 332 -29.11 -23.33 26.07
C THR A 332 -28.44 -23.25 24.71
N ALA A 333 -28.76 -24.21 23.84
CA ALA A 333 -28.30 -24.24 22.47
C ALA A 333 -29.00 -23.13 21.67
N GLY A 334 -28.22 -22.19 21.15
CA GLY A 334 -28.62 -21.25 20.10
C GLY A 334 -27.78 -21.47 18.84
N THR A 335 -27.96 -20.59 17.86
CA THR A 335 -27.11 -20.57 16.66
C THR A 335 -25.97 -19.58 16.89
N LEU A 336 -24.81 -20.09 17.30
CA LEU A 336 -23.60 -19.27 17.30
C LEU A 336 -23.28 -18.90 15.85
N LEU A 337 -22.95 -17.64 15.59
CA LEU A 337 -22.61 -17.18 14.26
C LEU A 337 -21.13 -16.81 14.21
N CYS A 338 -20.51 -17.01 13.07
CA CYS A 338 -19.21 -16.40 12.79
C CYS A 338 -19.43 -14.93 12.42
N ASN A 339 -18.63 -14.02 12.99
CA ASN A 339 -18.66 -12.63 12.54
C ASN A 339 -18.25 -12.56 11.05
N ALA A 340 -18.75 -11.56 10.32
CA ALA A 340 -18.46 -11.36 8.90
C ALA A 340 -16.96 -11.20 8.59
N GLY A 341 -16.14 -10.82 9.57
CA GLY A 341 -14.68 -10.75 9.45
C GLY A 341 -13.92 -11.99 9.92
N CYS A 342 -14.62 -13.06 10.34
CA CYS A 342 -14.03 -14.31 10.82
C CYS A 342 -13.04 -14.19 12.00
N SER A 343 -12.99 -13.02 12.67
CA SER A 343 -12.08 -12.73 13.77
C SER A 343 -12.69 -12.91 15.16
N ASP A 344 -14.00 -13.13 15.24
CA ASP A 344 -14.75 -13.31 16.48
C ASP A 344 -16.08 -14.04 16.21
N PHE A 345 -16.75 -14.48 17.26
CA PHE A 345 -18.10 -15.04 17.20
C PHE A 345 -19.16 -13.96 17.47
N VAL A 346 -20.33 -14.13 16.86
CA VAL A 346 -21.51 -13.29 17.08
C VAL A 346 -22.50 -14.07 17.93
N MET A 347 -22.69 -13.59 19.17
CA MET A 347 -23.58 -14.20 20.16
C MET A 347 -25.07 -13.90 19.92
N LEU A 348 -25.43 -13.06 18.94
CA LEU A 348 -26.82 -12.66 18.67
C LEU A 348 -27.75 -13.86 18.41
N GLY A 349 -27.26 -14.94 17.80
CA GLY A 349 -28.05 -16.16 17.60
C GLY A 349 -28.05 -17.10 18.80
N CYS A 350 -27.26 -16.82 19.84
CA CYS A 350 -27.31 -17.45 21.16
C CYS A 350 -28.32 -16.78 22.10
N TRP A 351 -28.71 -15.56 21.78
CA TRP A 351 -29.62 -14.75 22.59
C TRP A 351 -31.06 -15.10 22.32
N THR A 352 -31.85 -15.07 23.39
CA THR A 352 -33.30 -15.11 23.29
C THR A 352 -33.91 -13.71 23.31
N ASN A 353 -33.07 -12.67 23.42
CA ASN A 353 -33.37 -11.25 23.61
C ASN A 353 -34.05 -10.97 24.95
N HIS A 354 -33.52 -11.58 26.01
CA HIS A 354 -33.99 -11.44 27.40
C HIS A 354 -32.81 -11.02 28.26
N ASP A 355 -33.00 -9.98 29.06
CA ASP A 355 -32.01 -9.33 29.91
C ASP A 355 -32.76 -8.76 31.13
N GLU A 356 -33.00 -9.62 32.11
CA GLU A 356 -33.96 -9.39 33.19
C GLU A 356 -33.45 -8.34 34.18
N ASP A 357 -32.13 -8.12 34.24
CA ASP A 357 -31.50 -7.15 35.11
C ASP A 357 -30.92 -5.91 34.40
N GLY A 358 -30.85 -5.93 33.07
CA GLY A 358 -30.52 -4.80 32.21
C GLY A 358 -29.03 -4.50 32.12
N ASP A 359 -28.16 -5.49 32.28
CA ASP A 359 -26.71 -5.32 32.21
C ASP A 359 -26.10 -5.45 30.81
N GLY A 360 -26.90 -5.84 29.83
CA GLY A 360 -26.51 -6.01 28.43
C GLY A 360 -26.03 -7.42 28.07
N VAL A 361 -26.08 -8.38 29.00
CA VAL A 361 -25.83 -9.80 28.75
C VAL A 361 -27.17 -10.53 28.73
N ASP A 362 -27.45 -11.28 27.66
CA ASP A 362 -28.69 -12.05 27.59
C ASP A 362 -28.73 -13.09 28.71
N ASP A 363 -29.87 -13.22 29.37
CA ASP A 363 -30.11 -14.09 30.50
C ASP A 363 -29.59 -15.51 30.29
N ASN A 364 -29.77 -16.06 29.08
CA ASN A 364 -29.26 -17.40 28.73
C ASN A 364 -27.73 -17.54 28.85
N CYS A 365 -27.01 -16.44 28.67
CA CYS A 365 -25.55 -16.32 28.72
C CYS A 365 -25.04 -15.60 29.98
N ASP A 366 -25.94 -15.03 30.76
CA ASP A 366 -25.62 -14.28 31.97
C ASP A 366 -25.37 -15.24 33.16
N ASN A 367 -24.22 -15.12 33.79
CA ASN A 367 -23.86 -15.88 34.99
C ASN A 367 -24.55 -15.36 36.27
N CYS A 368 -25.22 -14.21 36.19
CA CYS A 368 -26.12 -13.68 37.21
C CYS A 368 -27.38 -13.04 36.60
N PRO A 369 -28.33 -13.83 36.03
CA PRO A 369 -29.52 -13.37 35.28
C PRO A 369 -30.43 -12.33 35.96
N THR A 370 -30.20 -12.06 37.24
CA THR A 370 -31.03 -11.17 38.04
C THR A 370 -30.19 -10.15 38.79
N TYR A 371 -28.87 -10.11 38.65
CA TYR A 371 -28.00 -9.16 39.33
C TYR A 371 -27.01 -8.54 38.35
N SER A 372 -27.34 -7.32 37.92
CA SER A 372 -26.57 -6.60 36.90
C SER A 372 -25.07 -6.61 37.17
N ASN A 373 -24.33 -7.27 36.27
CA ASN A 373 -22.91 -7.51 36.40
C ASN A 373 -22.20 -7.62 35.03
N ALA A 374 -22.39 -6.66 34.14
CA ALA A 374 -21.93 -6.66 32.73
C ALA A 374 -20.51 -7.22 32.44
N THR A 375 -19.60 -7.17 33.41
CA THR A 375 -18.25 -7.77 33.35
C THR A 375 -18.19 -9.29 33.54
N GLN A 376 -19.30 -9.93 33.92
CA GLN A 376 -19.49 -11.37 34.09
C GLN A 376 -18.40 -12.04 34.94
N VAL A 377 -17.93 -11.35 36.00
CA VAL A 377 -16.86 -11.88 36.87
C VAL A 377 -17.34 -13.12 37.61
N ASN A 378 -16.65 -14.23 37.36
CA ASN A 378 -16.77 -15.49 38.08
C ASN A 378 -15.36 -15.91 38.52
N ALA A 379 -15.11 -16.00 39.82
CA ALA A 379 -13.78 -16.25 40.37
C ALA A 379 -13.42 -17.74 40.50
N ASP A 380 -14.40 -18.63 40.61
CA ASP A 380 -14.19 -20.08 40.81
C ASP A 380 -14.65 -20.95 39.62
N ASN A 381 -15.13 -20.30 38.55
CA ASN A 381 -15.47 -20.84 37.23
C ASN A 381 -16.58 -21.91 37.26
N ASP A 382 -17.58 -21.74 38.12
CA ASP A 382 -18.75 -22.62 38.27
C ASP A 382 -19.97 -22.21 37.41
N GLN A 383 -19.84 -21.20 36.55
CA GLN A 383 -20.90 -20.57 35.74
C GLN A 383 -21.88 -19.66 36.51
N ILE A 384 -21.62 -19.37 37.79
CA ILE A 384 -22.37 -18.41 38.59
C ILE A 384 -21.46 -17.20 38.90
N GLY A 385 -21.97 -15.99 38.69
CA GLY A 385 -21.16 -14.79 38.93
C GLY A 385 -21.04 -14.46 40.42
N ASN A 386 -19.90 -13.88 40.81
CA ASN A 386 -19.61 -13.53 42.21
C ASN A 386 -20.72 -12.69 42.88
N LEU A 387 -21.47 -11.91 42.09
CA LEU A 387 -22.50 -11.00 42.60
C LEU A 387 -23.74 -11.75 43.10
N CYS A 388 -24.25 -12.71 42.33
CA CYS A 388 -25.44 -13.48 42.67
C CYS A 388 -25.15 -14.66 43.62
N GLU A 389 -23.89 -14.92 43.93
CA GLU A 389 -23.49 -15.81 45.02
C GLU A 389 -23.52 -15.13 46.40
N SER A 390 -23.55 -13.80 46.45
CA SER A 390 -23.63 -13.04 47.71
C SER A 390 -25.05 -13.02 48.27
N PRO A 391 -25.26 -13.10 49.60
CA PRO A 391 -24.27 -13.25 50.67
C PRO A 391 -23.88 -14.71 50.97
N ALA A 392 -24.31 -15.67 50.15
CA ALA A 392 -24.13 -17.10 50.39
C ALA A 392 -22.67 -17.57 50.34
N GLY A 393 -21.83 -16.88 49.55
CA GLY A 393 -20.42 -17.21 49.31
C GLY A 393 -20.24 -18.15 48.13
N ALA A 394 -19.06 -18.09 47.50
CA ALA A 394 -18.80 -18.72 46.19
C ALA A 394 -18.99 -20.25 46.15
N THR A 395 -18.77 -20.94 47.27
CA THR A 395 -18.99 -22.40 47.27
C THR A 395 -20.45 -22.82 47.43
N ALA A 396 -21.39 -21.88 47.61
CA ALA A 396 -22.76 -22.21 48.01
C ALA A 396 -23.66 -22.65 46.85
N LEU A 397 -23.29 -22.30 45.62
CA LEU A 397 -23.95 -22.67 44.38
C LEU A 397 -22.85 -23.18 43.43
N SER A 398 -23.19 -23.98 42.42
CA SER A 398 -22.22 -24.50 41.45
C SER A 398 -22.76 -24.59 40.02
N THR A 399 -24.06 -24.38 39.83
CA THR A 399 -24.67 -24.26 38.51
C THR A 399 -26.08 -23.68 38.56
N ILE A 400 -26.48 -22.93 37.53
CA ILE A 400 -27.88 -22.57 37.26
C ILE A 400 -28.53 -23.78 36.55
N SER A 401 -29.16 -24.65 37.33
CA SER A 401 -29.78 -25.88 36.81
C SER A 401 -31.07 -25.62 36.05
N SER A 402 -31.79 -24.54 36.37
CA SER A 402 -32.92 -24.07 35.55
C SER A 402 -33.04 -22.57 35.69
N PHE A 403 -33.22 -21.90 34.56
CA PHE A 403 -33.57 -20.50 34.48
C PHE A 403 -34.80 -20.39 33.58
N GLU A 404 -35.83 -19.72 34.06
CA GLU A 404 -37.05 -19.52 33.30
C GLU A 404 -37.34 -18.01 33.19
N SER A 405 -37.17 -17.47 31.99
CA SER A 405 -37.51 -16.07 31.59
C SER A 405 -39.01 -15.84 31.37
N MET A 406 -39.86 -16.80 31.77
CA MET A 406 -41.32 -16.69 31.65
C MET A 406 -41.84 -16.43 30.22
N MET A 407 -41.09 -16.88 29.21
CA MET A 407 -41.50 -16.95 27.80
C MET A 407 -42.79 -17.77 27.61
N PRO A 408 -43.57 -17.57 26.51
CA PRO A 408 -44.97 -17.99 26.41
C PRO A 408 -45.23 -19.51 26.33
N SER A 409 -44.23 -20.36 26.61
CA SER A 409 -44.34 -21.82 26.68
C SER A 409 -44.15 -22.33 28.12
N THR A 410 -45.12 -22.09 29.00
CA THR A 410 -45.08 -22.56 30.40
C THR A 410 -45.53 -24.03 30.56
N THR A 411 -45.16 -24.92 29.65
CA THR A 411 -45.62 -26.33 29.69
C THR A 411 -45.12 -27.07 30.94
N SER A 412 -44.04 -26.59 31.54
CA SER A 412 -43.49 -27.12 32.79
C SER A 412 -44.19 -26.61 34.05
N TRP A 413 -45.18 -25.72 33.94
CA TRP A 413 -45.83 -25.10 35.09
C TRP A 413 -47.29 -25.53 35.23
N THR A 414 -47.75 -25.66 36.48
CA THR A 414 -49.11 -26.09 36.80
C THR A 414 -49.75 -25.16 37.82
N THR A 415 -50.92 -24.63 37.49
CA THR A 415 -51.78 -23.91 38.44
C THR A 415 -52.38 -24.88 39.43
N VAL A 416 -52.02 -24.71 40.71
CA VAL A 416 -52.64 -25.43 41.82
C VAL A 416 -53.77 -24.60 42.43
N ARG A 417 -53.54 -23.29 42.65
CA ARG A 417 -54.54 -22.33 43.14
C ARG A 417 -54.26 -20.93 42.59
N GLY A 418 -55.26 -20.05 42.63
CA GLY A 418 -55.19 -18.70 42.10
C GLY A 418 -55.38 -18.64 40.58
N THR A 419 -55.31 -17.45 40.02
CA THR A 419 -55.33 -17.21 38.57
C THR A 419 -53.95 -16.77 38.11
N TRP A 420 -53.41 -17.47 37.10
CA TRP A 420 -52.07 -17.23 36.57
C TRP A 420 -52.18 -17.08 35.06
N ILE A 421 -51.67 -15.96 34.56
CA ILE A 421 -51.76 -15.57 33.15
C ILE A 421 -50.34 -15.34 32.66
N SER A 422 -49.94 -16.04 31.60
CA SER A 422 -48.67 -15.77 30.93
C SER A 422 -48.74 -14.45 30.16
N GLY A 423 -47.74 -13.60 30.38
CA GLY A 423 -47.50 -12.38 29.63
C GLY A 423 -46.31 -12.52 28.68
N ALA A 424 -45.88 -11.41 28.11
CA ALA A 424 -44.54 -11.31 27.54
C ALA A 424 -43.57 -11.15 28.71
N ASP A 425 -42.68 -12.12 28.91
CA ASP A 425 -41.58 -12.03 29.89
C ASP A 425 -42.02 -11.94 31.36
N LEU A 426 -43.22 -12.45 31.66
CA LEU A 426 -43.74 -12.50 33.03
C LEU A 426 -44.89 -13.49 33.17
N ILE A 427 -45.16 -13.89 34.42
CA ILE A 427 -46.40 -14.53 34.83
C ILE A 427 -47.14 -13.63 35.82
N ALA A 428 -48.34 -13.22 35.42
CA ALA A 428 -49.26 -12.43 36.20
C ALA A 428 -50.09 -13.34 37.14
N GLY A 429 -49.79 -13.32 38.43
CA GLY A 429 -50.47 -14.12 39.45
C GLY A 429 -51.47 -13.30 40.28
N THR A 430 -52.68 -13.81 40.47
CA THR A 430 -53.75 -13.22 41.29
C THR A 430 -54.27 -14.25 42.29
N ALA A 431 -54.22 -13.91 43.58
CA ALA A 431 -54.88 -14.63 44.67
C ALA A 431 -55.88 -13.68 45.36
N ALA A 432 -57.18 -13.90 45.18
CA ALA A 432 -58.21 -12.96 45.65
C ALA A 432 -58.61 -13.22 47.11
N ALA A 433 -58.95 -12.17 47.86
CA ALA A 433 -59.74 -12.22 49.11
C ALA A 433 -59.36 -13.37 50.05
N ASP A 434 -58.23 -13.22 50.75
CA ASP A 434 -57.81 -14.15 51.81
C ASP A 434 -57.58 -15.60 51.33
N SER A 435 -57.14 -15.76 50.07
CA SER A 435 -56.90 -17.07 49.46
C SER A 435 -55.46 -17.27 48.96
N ASP A 436 -55.10 -18.54 48.76
CA ASP A 436 -53.81 -18.94 48.21
C ASP A 436 -53.77 -18.86 46.68
N GLY A 437 -52.62 -18.42 46.15
CA GLY A 437 -52.19 -18.62 44.78
C GLY A 437 -50.90 -19.43 44.76
N ASN A 438 -50.92 -20.58 44.09
CA ASN A 438 -49.78 -21.48 43.95
C ASN A 438 -49.63 -21.88 42.48
N TYR A 439 -48.47 -21.57 41.89
CA TYR A 439 -48.11 -21.94 40.52
C TYR A 439 -46.80 -22.70 40.57
N LEU A 440 -46.85 -24.00 40.29
CA LEU A 440 -45.73 -24.90 40.57
C LEU A 440 -45.06 -25.36 39.29
N HIS A 441 -43.74 -25.29 39.29
CA HIS A 441 -42.89 -25.88 38.28
C HIS A 441 -42.84 -27.41 38.45
N SER A 442 -42.66 -28.13 37.34
CA SER A 442 -42.62 -29.59 37.27
C SER A 442 -41.29 -30.17 37.72
N LEU A 443 -40.24 -29.32 37.79
CA LEU A 443 -38.92 -29.67 38.29
C LEU A 443 -39.00 -30.30 39.69
N ALA A 444 -38.26 -31.40 39.85
CA ALA A 444 -38.04 -32.04 41.13
C ALA A 444 -36.77 -31.46 41.79
N LEU A 445 -36.94 -30.82 42.93
CA LEU A 445 -35.83 -30.29 43.71
C LEU A 445 -34.98 -31.41 44.32
N ALA A 446 -33.68 -31.16 44.42
CA ALA A 446 -32.74 -32.01 45.13
C ALA A 446 -33.12 -32.13 46.63
N ALA A 447 -32.55 -33.13 47.30
CA ALA A 447 -32.78 -33.34 48.73
C ALA A 447 -32.12 -32.28 49.63
N ASN A 448 -31.05 -31.66 49.13
CA ASN A 448 -30.25 -30.70 49.85
C ASN A 448 -29.40 -29.84 48.90
N ASN A 449 -28.75 -28.81 49.43
CA ASN A 449 -27.69 -28.04 48.77
C ASN A 449 -28.17 -27.43 47.43
N TYR A 450 -29.24 -26.65 47.52
CA TYR A 450 -29.81 -25.96 46.37
C TYR A 450 -30.34 -24.59 46.80
N SER A 451 -30.62 -23.73 45.82
CA SER A 451 -31.44 -22.55 46.07
C SER A 451 -32.50 -22.34 44.99
N VAL A 452 -33.61 -21.75 45.39
CA VAL A 452 -34.69 -21.33 44.50
C VAL A 452 -34.91 -19.84 44.66
N GLU A 453 -34.86 -19.11 43.55
CA GLU A 453 -35.07 -17.67 43.50
C GLU A 453 -36.29 -17.33 42.65
N VAL A 454 -37.00 -16.29 43.09
CA VAL A 454 -38.07 -15.67 42.32
C VAL A 454 -37.88 -14.15 42.30
N ASN A 455 -38.14 -13.54 41.16
CA ASN A 455 -38.21 -12.09 41.00
C ASN A 455 -39.64 -11.69 40.71
N PHE A 456 -40.12 -10.66 41.39
CA PHE A 456 -41.48 -10.19 41.21
C PHE A 456 -41.64 -8.71 41.53
N HIS A 457 -42.72 -8.13 41.03
CA HIS A 457 -43.18 -6.82 41.44
C HIS A 457 -44.70 -6.81 41.63
N TYR A 458 -45.18 -6.03 42.60
CA TYR A 458 -46.62 -5.89 42.84
C TYR A 458 -47.28 -5.12 41.71
N ARG A 459 -48.52 -5.51 41.38
CA ARG A 459 -49.33 -4.88 40.31
C ARG A 459 -50.31 -3.82 40.81
N ALA A 460 -50.69 -3.90 42.08
CA ALA A 460 -51.69 -3.05 42.68
C ALA A 460 -51.40 -2.84 44.16
N ALA A 461 -52.05 -1.84 44.74
CA ALA A 461 -52.04 -1.58 46.18
C ALA A 461 -52.49 -2.83 46.98
N PRO A 462 -52.03 -2.98 48.24
CA PRO A 462 -52.41 -4.11 49.10
C PRO A 462 -53.92 -4.24 49.25
N ALA A 463 -54.39 -5.49 49.20
CA ALA A 463 -55.73 -5.81 49.64
C ALA A 463 -55.81 -5.63 51.17
N ALA A 464 -57.03 -5.47 51.71
CA ALA A 464 -57.19 -5.48 53.16
C ALA A 464 -56.80 -6.85 53.73
N GLY A 465 -56.09 -6.87 54.86
CA GLY A 465 -55.55 -8.08 55.46
C GLY A 465 -54.05 -8.16 55.27
N ALA A 466 -53.47 -9.33 55.45
CA ALA A 466 -52.06 -9.57 55.22
C ALA A 466 -51.83 -10.04 53.78
N ASN A 467 -50.73 -9.57 53.19
CA ASN A 467 -50.46 -9.71 51.76
C ASN A 467 -49.06 -10.29 51.57
N TRP A 468 -48.99 -11.52 51.04
CA TRP A 468 -47.73 -12.23 50.87
C TRP A 468 -47.43 -12.58 49.42
N ALA A 469 -46.16 -12.47 49.06
CA ALA A 469 -45.63 -12.99 47.80
C ALA A 469 -44.25 -13.61 48.03
N GLY A 470 -43.91 -14.62 47.24
CA GLY A 470 -42.57 -15.19 47.23
C GLY A 470 -42.49 -16.57 46.61
N VAL A 471 -41.62 -17.39 47.18
CA VAL A 471 -41.28 -18.71 46.65
C VAL A 471 -41.75 -19.81 47.58
N ILE A 472 -42.34 -20.85 47.00
CA ILE A 472 -42.70 -22.09 47.67
C ILE A 472 -41.85 -23.23 47.13
N PHE A 473 -41.38 -24.11 48.02
CA PHE A 473 -40.50 -25.22 47.66
C PHE A 473 -40.70 -26.41 48.58
N GLY A 474 -40.11 -27.54 48.20
CA GLY A 474 -40.34 -28.82 48.89
C GLY A 474 -41.80 -29.26 48.86
N TRP A 475 -42.58 -28.83 47.85
CA TRP A 475 -44.00 -29.13 47.74
C TRP A 475 -44.20 -30.62 47.46
N GLN A 476 -44.84 -31.30 48.41
CA GLN A 476 -45.17 -32.71 48.34
C GLN A 476 -46.62 -32.95 48.66
N THR A 477 -47.21 -33.93 47.99
CA THR A 477 -48.58 -34.37 48.28
C THR A 477 -48.62 -35.84 48.68
N SER A 478 -49.53 -36.17 49.59
CA SER A 478 -49.85 -37.54 49.99
C SER A 478 -51.36 -37.72 49.93
N GLY A 479 -51.83 -38.72 49.18
CA GLY A 479 -53.26 -38.96 48.97
C GLY A 479 -54.00 -37.78 48.31
N GLY A 480 -53.29 -36.94 47.53
CA GLY A 480 -53.86 -35.75 46.89
C GLY A 480 -53.88 -34.49 47.74
N TYR A 481 -53.46 -34.56 49.01
CA TYR A 481 -53.39 -33.41 49.92
C TYR A 481 -51.94 -32.97 50.12
N LEU A 482 -51.73 -31.68 50.37
CA LEU A 482 -50.42 -31.14 50.75
C LEU A 482 -49.93 -31.84 52.02
N SER A 483 -48.74 -32.44 51.97
CA SER A 483 -48.15 -33.16 53.10
C SER A 483 -46.94 -32.44 53.69
N ASN A 484 -46.25 -31.64 52.87
CA ASN A 484 -45.06 -30.88 53.23
C ASN A 484 -44.84 -29.78 52.20
N ALA A 485 -44.41 -28.61 52.66
CA ALA A 485 -43.92 -27.49 51.85
C ALA A 485 -43.26 -26.46 52.77
N TYR A 486 -42.41 -25.63 52.18
CA TYR A 486 -41.74 -24.51 52.81
C TYR A 486 -41.94 -23.27 51.97
N GLU A 487 -42.00 -22.10 52.61
CA GLU A 487 -42.18 -20.83 51.92
C GLU A 487 -41.21 -19.78 52.48
N CYS A 488 -40.58 -19.03 51.56
CA CYS A 488 -39.94 -17.76 51.86
C CYS A 488 -40.84 -16.66 51.29
N LEU A 489 -41.47 -15.89 52.17
CA LEU A 489 -42.47 -14.89 51.79
C LEU A 489 -42.07 -13.50 52.28
N TYR A 490 -42.34 -12.51 51.45
CA TYR A 490 -42.35 -11.11 51.87
C TYR A 490 -43.79 -10.69 52.13
N GLU A 491 -44.05 -10.28 53.37
CA GLU A 491 -45.28 -9.68 53.81
C GLU A 491 -45.13 -8.16 53.67
N ARG A 492 -45.95 -7.53 52.82
CA ARG A 492 -45.71 -6.13 52.45
C ARG A 492 -46.29 -5.08 53.39
N ASP A 493 -47.30 -5.41 54.20
CA ASP A 493 -47.96 -4.43 55.08
C ASP A 493 -47.12 -4.15 56.33
N LEU A 494 -46.55 -5.20 56.91
CA LEU A 494 -45.60 -5.19 58.03
C LEU A 494 -44.15 -5.07 57.57
N LYS A 495 -43.90 -5.20 56.26
CA LYS A 495 -42.56 -5.24 55.65
C LYS A 495 -41.69 -6.29 56.30
N GLN A 496 -42.13 -7.54 56.27
CA GLN A 496 -41.45 -8.65 56.92
C GLN A 496 -41.06 -9.72 55.93
N LEU A 497 -39.80 -10.15 55.99
CA LEU A 497 -39.40 -11.44 55.43
C LEU A 497 -39.80 -12.52 56.44
N GLN A 498 -40.48 -13.56 55.96
CA GLN A 498 -41.04 -14.62 56.79
C GLN A 498 -40.72 -15.99 56.19
N PHE A 499 -40.43 -16.94 57.07
CA PHE A 499 -40.25 -18.34 56.73
C PHE A 499 -41.40 -19.15 57.32
N TRP A 500 -42.08 -19.92 56.46
CA TRP A 500 -43.22 -20.74 56.81
C TRP A 500 -43.00 -22.20 56.43
N LYS A 501 -43.64 -23.10 57.17
CA LYS A 501 -43.71 -24.54 56.86
C LYS A 501 -45.15 -25.02 56.97
N TYR A 502 -45.53 -25.93 56.07
CA TYR A 502 -46.76 -26.69 56.21
C TYR A 502 -46.54 -27.91 57.13
N ILE A 503 -47.17 -27.90 58.31
CA ILE A 503 -47.03 -28.94 59.33
C ILE A 503 -48.32 -29.77 59.41
N THR A 504 -48.22 -31.06 59.10
CA THR A 504 -49.36 -32.00 59.17
C THR A 504 -49.58 -32.59 60.55
N TYR A 505 -48.53 -32.68 61.38
CA TYR A 505 -48.67 -33.15 62.76
C TYR A 505 -49.57 -32.20 63.56
N ASN A 506 -50.50 -32.74 64.34
CA ASN A 506 -51.50 -32.00 65.11
C ASN A 506 -52.39 -31.03 64.32
N ASN A 507 -52.52 -31.18 62.99
CA ASN A 507 -53.31 -30.29 62.13
C ASN A 507 -52.95 -28.80 62.24
N MET A 508 -51.67 -28.49 62.46
CA MET A 508 -51.20 -27.11 62.60
C MET A 508 -51.28 -26.31 61.29
N GLY A 509 -51.15 -26.99 60.14
CA GLY A 509 -51.19 -26.34 58.83
C GLY A 509 -49.99 -25.40 58.61
N TRP A 510 -50.22 -24.29 57.92
CA TRP A 510 -49.19 -23.26 57.69
C TRP A 510 -48.79 -22.60 59.00
N THR A 511 -47.51 -22.74 59.37
CA THR A 511 -46.94 -22.19 60.61
C THR A 511 -45.75 -21.29 60.28
N GLN A 512 -45.77 -20.05 60.75
CA GLN A 512 -44.63 -19.14 60.67
C GLN A 512 -43.56 -19.58 61.68
N LEU A 513 -42.34 -19.82 61.20
CA LEU A 513 -41.24 -20.35 62.01
C LEU A 513 -40.15 -19.32 62.27
N ALA A 514 -39.98 -18.34 61.37
CA ALA A 514 -39.04 -17.26 61.56
C ALA A 514 -39.48 -15.99 60.81
N THR A 515 -39.03 -14.82 61.27
CA THR A 515 -39.29 -13.53 60.61
C THR A 515 -38.22 -12.49 60.90
N VAL A 516 -38.03 -11.54 59.99
CA VAL A 516 -37.22 -10.34 60.16
C VAL A 516 -37.88 -9.15 59.46
N THR A 517 -37.77 -7.96 60.05
CA THR A 517 -38.25 -6.71 59.42
C THR A 517 -37.31 -6.27 58.30
N VAL A 518 -37.88 -5.84 57.18
CA VAL A 518 -37.19 -5.28 56.02
C VAL A 518 -37.35 -3.77 56.02
N THR A 519 -36.22 -3.06 55.97
CA THR A 519 -36.23 -1.61 55.82
C THR A 519 -36.14 -1.25 54.34
N THR A 520 -37.29 -1.09 53.70
CA THR A 520 -37.39 -0.82 52.26
C THR A 520 -38.22 0.42 51.95
N SER A 521 -37.78 1.16 50.91
CA SER A 521 -38.53 2.22 50.26
C SER A 521 -39.09 1.82 48.88
N ALA A 522 -38.96 0.55 48.49
CA ALA A 522 -39.45 0.07 47.21
C ALA A 522 -40.99 0.19 47.12
N THR A 523 -41.48 0.76 46.03
CA THR A 523 -42.92 0.95 45.77
C THR A 523 -43.52 -0.25 45.03
N ASP A 524 -44.82 -0.19 44.74
CA ASP A 524 -45.45 -1.08 43.77
C ASP A 524 -44.82 -0.85 42.38
N GLY A 525 -44.76 -1.88 41.55
CA GLY A 525 -44.06 -1.85 40.26
C GLY A 525 -42.54 -2.03 40.32
N GLN A 526 -41.90 -1.82 41.47
CA GLN A 526 -40.46 -2.06 41.63
C GLN A 526 -40.17 -3.53 41.99
N SER A 527 -39.05 -4.04 41.47
CA SER A 527 -38.64 -5.44 41.62
C SER A 527 -38.25 -5.78 43.06
N ARG A 528 -38.58 -7.01 43.43
CA ARG A 528 -38.23 -7.68 44.69
C ARG A 528 -37.76 -9.09 44.35
N LYS A 529 -36.78 -9.56 45.09
CA LYS A 529 -36.20 -10.90 44.94
C LYS A 529 -36.34 -11.64 46.25
N LEU A 530 -36.77 -12.89 46.15
CA LEU A 530 -36.81 -13.81 47.28
C LEU A 530 -36.11 -15.09 46.89
N ARG A 531 -35.14 -15.48 47.72
CA ARG A 531 -34.37 -16.70 47.52
C ARG A 531 -34.41 -17.58 48.75
N GLY A 532 -34.75 -18.84 48.58
CA GLY A 532 -34.64 -19.87 49.61
C GLY A 532 -33.41 -20.74 49.36
N PHE A 533 -32.44 -20.71 50.26
CA PHE A 533 -31.28 -21.61 50.27
C PHE A 533 -31.55 -22.79 51.20
N VAL A 534 -31.31 -23.99 50.71
CA VAL A 534 -31.48 -25.23 51.47
C VAL A 534 -30.12 -25.88 51.68
N ALA A 535 -29.70 -25.93 52.94
CA ALA A 535 -28.54 -26.67 53.44
C ALA A 535 -28.98 -27.44 54.70
N SER A 536 -29.79 -28.47 54.47
CA SER A 536 -30.43 -29.36 55.44
C SER A 536 -29.55 -29.64 56.66
N PRO A 537 -30.09 -29.45 57.88
CA PRO A 537 -31.50 -29.10 58.17
C PRO A 537 -31.79 -27.58 58.09
N ALA A 538 -30.82 -26.76 57.72
CA ALA A 538 -30.98 -25.30 57.68
C ALA A 538 -31.61 -24.82 56.38
N VAL A 539 -32.51 -23.86 56.52
CA VAL A 539 -33.09 -23.08 55.43
C VAL A 539 -32.84 -21.62 55.70
N ARG A 540 -32.32 -20.91 54.70
CA ARG A 540 -32.08 -19.47 54.76
C ARG A 540 -32.90 -18.79 53.68
N CYS A 541 -33.79 -17.90 54.08
CA CYS A 541 -34.50 -17.01 53.17
C CYS A 541 -33.75 -15.69 53.07
N VAL A 542 -33.51 -15.22 51.86
CA VAL A 542 -32.88 -13.93 51.57
C VAL A 542 -33.83 -13.09 50.74
N TYR A 543 -33.89 -11.81 51.07
CA TYR A 543 -34.66 -10.78 50.39
C TYR A 543 -33.72 -9.71 49.84
N SER A 544 -34.01 -9.24 48.63
CA SER A 544 -33.46 -8.00 48.09
C SER A 544 -34.50 -7.24 47.25
N ASP A 545 -34.33 -5.93 47.04
CA ASP A 545 -35.22 -5.15 46.18
C ASP A 545 -34.52 -4.01 45.42
N ALA A 546 -35.26 -3.35 44.54
CA ALA A 546 -34.78 -2.23 43.72
C ALA A 546 -34.34 -0.98 44.50
N SER A 547 -34.68 -0.86 45.80
CA SER A 547 -34.16 0.21 46.66
C SER A 547 -32.78 -0.11 47.26
N GLY A 548 -32.27 -1.32 47.01
CA GLY A 548 -31.05 -1.84 47.62
C GLY A 548 -31.26 -2.40 49.02
N ALA A 549 -32.51 -2.54 49.48
CA ALA A 549 -32.79 -3.14 50.78
C ALA A 549 -32.52 -4.63 50.73
N THR A 550 -31.87 -5.16 51.78
CA THR A 550 -31.61 -6.60 51.93
C THR A 550 -32.05 -7.07 53.31
N ALA A 551 -32.56 -8.31 53.39
CA ALA A 551 -32.83 -8.95 54.67
C ALA A 551 -32.62 -10.46 54.57
N GLU A 552 -32.35 -11.09 55.71
CA GLU A 552 -32.12 -12.52 55.78
C GLU A 552 -32.76 -13.10 57.05
N VAL A 553 -33.36 -14.29 56.92
CA VAL A 553 -33.78 -15.09 58.06
C VAL A 553 -33.37 -16.55 57.85
N THR A 554 -32.78 -17.16 58.87
CA THR A 554 -32.37 -18.56 58.86
C THR A 554 -33.16 -19.35 59.91
N TYR A 555 -33.63 -20.54 59.52
CA TYR A 555 -34.30 -21.48 60.41
C TYR A 555 -33.71 -22.88 60.22
N SER A 556 -33.46 -23.59 61.31
CA SER A 556 -33.03 -25.01 61.28
C SER A 556 -34.19 -25.91 61.66
N ASP A 557 -34.66 -26.71 60.71
CA ASP A 557 -35.76 -27.63 60.94
C ASP A 557 -35.25 -28.95 61.52
N ALA A 558 -35.27 -29.03 62.85
CA ALA A 558 -34.85 -30.23 63.59
C ALA A 558 -35.65 -31.50 63.24
N TYR A 559 -36.79 -31.37 62.56
CA TYR A 559 -37.63 -32.49 62.14
C TYR A 559 -37.57 -32.76 60.64
N ALA A 560 -36.70 -32.08 59.89
CA ALA A 560 -36.48 -32.36 58.49
C ALA A 560 -35.85 -33.76 58.31
N GLY A 561 -36.55 -34.63 57.57
CA GLY A 561 -36.01 -35.90 57.10
C GLY A 561 -35.20 -35.73 55.82
N SER A 562 -34.59 -36.82 55.35
CA SER A 562 -33.73 -36.82 54.15
C SER A 562 -34.43 -36.41 52.85
N THR A 563 -35.76 -36.44 52.82
CA THR A 563 -36.57 -36.02 51.66
C THR A 563 -37.42 -34.80 51.96
N SER A 564 -37.28 -34.16 53.12
CA SER A 564 -38.18 -33.06 53.48
C SER A 564 -38.09 -31.89 52.50
N PHE A 565 -36.93 -31.63 51.90
CA PHE A 565 -36.75 -30.51 50.98
C PHE A 565 -36.91 -30.88 49.50
N THR A 566 -37.21 -32.14 49.17
CA THR A 566 -37.50 -32.54 47.78
C THR A 566 -38.93 -32.17 47.39
N GLY A 567 -39.24 -32.21 46.10
CA GLY A 567 -40.60 -32.00 45.58
C GLY A 567 -40.64 -30.86 44.59
N LYS A 568 -41.83 -30.31 44.39
CA LYS A 568 -42.02 -29.19 43.45
C LYS A 568 -41.68 -27.85 44.10
N THR A 569 -41.49 -26.85 43.25
CA THR A 569 -41.19 -25.47 43.61
C THR A 569 -42.02 -24.52 42.75
N GLY A 570 -42.10 -23.25 43.11
CA GLY A 570 -42.67 -22.23 42.24
C GLY A 570 -43.10 -20.99 42.98
N TYR A 571 -44.10 -20.32 42.42
CA TYR A 571 -44.58 -19.03 42.89
C TYR A 571 -45.69 -19.17 43.92
N ARG A 572 -45.65 -18.27 44.89
CA ARG A 572 -46.59 -18.19 46.00
C ARG A 572 -47.13 -16.79 46.15
N LEU A 573 -48.45 -16.68 46.25
CA LEU A 573 -49.19 -15.46 46.57
C LEU A 573 -50.25 -15.76 47.61
N TYR A 574 -50.52 -14.83 48.52
CA TYR A 574 -51.69 -14.88 49.39
C TYR A 574 -52.35 -13.51 49.46
N ASN A 575 -53.64 -13.45 49.15
CA ASN A 575 -54.42 -12.20 49.12
C ASN A 575 -53.75 -11.09 48.27
N GLU A 576 -53.06 -11.47 47.19
CA GLU A 576 -52.09 -10.60 46.52
C GLU A 576 -52.14 -10.72 44.99
N THR A 577 -51.70 -9.66 44.31
CA THR A 577 -51.45 -9.60 42.87
C THR A 577 -50.02 -9.16 42.56
N ALA A 578 -49.27 -10.03 41.87
CA ALA A 578 -47.90 -9.73 41.45
C ALA A 578 -47.64 -10.23 40.02
N ASN A 579 -46.63 -9.64 39.39
CA ASN A 579 -45.98 -10.19 38.21
C ASN A 579 -44.67 -10.83 38.66
N PHE A 580 -44.49 -12.10 38.32
CA PHE A 580 -43.22 -12.79 38.47
C PHE A 580 -42.48 -12.73 37.14
N THR A 581 -41.25 -12.25 37.15
CA THR A 581 -40.45 -12.01 35.92
C THR A 581 -39.45 -13.13 35.68
N SER A 582 -38.94 -13.77 36.75
CA SER A 582 -38.05 -14.92 36.59
C SER A 582 -38.18 -15.93 37.73
N PHE A 583 -37.78 -17.16 37.40
CA PHE A 583 -37.57 -18.24 38.34
C PHE A 583 -36.20 -18.86 38.08
N ILE A 584 -35.43 -19.04 39.16
CA ILE A 584 -34.10 -19.65 39.06
C ILE A 584 -33.98 -20.79 40.07
N TYR A 585 -33.48 -21.91 39.60
CA TYR A 585 -33.06 -23.03 40.42
C TYR A 585 -31.56 -23.24 40.28
N TYR A 586 -30.87 -23.09 41.40
CA TYR A 586 -29.45 -23.31 41.51
C TYR A 586 -29.18 -24.64 42.22
N LEU A 587 -28.22 -25.40 41.72
CA LEU A 587 -27.65 -26.58 42.37
C LEU A 587 -26.25 -26.27 42.87
N GLN A 588 -25.84 -26.92 43.96
CA GLN A 588 -24.47 -26.92 44.48
C GLN A 588 -23.80 -28.27 44.23
#